data_AF-A0AAU9VUD6-F1
#
_entry.id   AF-A0AAU9VUD6-F1
#
_cell.length_a   1.000
_cell.length_b   1.000
_cell.length_c   1.000
_cell.angle_alpha   90.00
_cell.angle_beta   90.00
_cell.angle_gamma   90.00
#
_symmetry.space_group_name_H-M   'P 1'
#
loop_
_entity.id
_entity.type
_entity.pdbx_description
1 polymer ?
#
loop_
_entity_poly.entity_id
_entity_poly.type
_entity_poly.pdbx_seq_one_letter_code
_entity_poly.pdbx_strand_id
1 'polypeptide(L)'
;MMVQHVRRCREFTGPTPHSVAIRAKPTSKRPVEHLILETRRKDELREQAIAETKYQKSCDLKSEWEKATDKRIKSNTIARRVEKLMQRGTFSLEDRRERLKEMLLAEEQQYIEEMEAKEETTLERQAKMRERAKFLKEKREQERLKLVDEKLDQRWRNNCEELRSTLSQRHQDEVFVERHEQLKMKEEKKKKELEVDKFYADLWAEDIQIKSMREEQTAREQIERNRETLKVLQVQIAACEKQREDEEKLKEMEAQWLKEEAQLRAEEEKWLQEEKLRKQKAAKRSREVSIRLKKEKEAKEKQEELALDMKILEKLLDDTRNEVKEETQRKREMREENLRFMQYCAMNRKEDEEREKELERIVNEEVEKKWAQTIKQYKMERDARQKLLANVMKSREQQIEERKRIAEKEQEAEIAERDALLAAIEEHKRLEAENQERIKNRNIGYQRDLDMQIDYQRRVKAKEIEEEEREFRMGQEAEAEYQRKLKEALDRPTIDKVHPMRIMGTALRSKSN
;
A
#
# COMPACT_ATOMS: atom_id res chain seq x y z
N MET A 1 -38.11 -78.22 -143.81
CA MET A 1 -37.75 -78.36 -145.23
C MET A 1 -38.92 -78.98 -145.97
N MET A 2 -39.42 -78.28 -146.99
CA MET A 2 -40.53 -78.68 -147.84
C MET A 2 -40.04 -79.69 -148.88
N VAL A 3 -40.66 -80.87 -148.98
CA VAL A 3 -40.47 -81.73 -150.15
C VAL A 3 -41.77 -81.72 -150.94
N GLN A 4 -41.71 -80.93 -152.02
CA GLN A 4 -42.70 -80.78 -153.06
C GLN A 4 -42.75 -82.08 -153.89
N HIS A 5 -43.91 -82.74 -153.99
CA HIS A 5 -44.11 -83.84 -154.92
C HIS A 5 -45.39 -83.68 -155.76
N VAL A 6 -45.14 -83.17 -156.97
CA VAL A 6 -45.64 -83.58 -158.30
C VAL A 6 -47.04 -84.18 -158.39
N ARG A 7 -47.96 -83.43 -158.99
CA ARG A 7 -49.25 -83.93 -159.50
C ARG A 7 -49.00 -84.83 -160.71
N ARG A 8 -49.27 -86.12 -160.57
CA ARG A 8 -49.25 -87.09 -161.68
C ARG A 8 -50.59 -87.08 -162.42
N CYS A 9 -50.62 -86.47 -163.60
CA CYS A 9 -51.72 -86.59 -164.56
C CYS A 9 -51.84 -88.05 -165.04
N ARG A 10 -53.08 -88.52 -165.23
CA ARG A 10 -53.39 -89.95 -165.44
C ARG A 10 -53.88 -90.26 -166.85
N GLU A 11 -53.78 -89.32 -167.78
CA GLU A 11 -54.39 -89.38 -169.11
C GLU A 11 -53.35 -89.78 -170.16
N PHE A 12 -53.70 -90.75 -171.01
CA PHE A 12 -52.92 -91.18 -172.18
C PHE A 12 -53.80 -91.08 -173.44
N THR A 13 -53.42 -90.21 -174.39
CA THR A 13 -54.09 -90.03 -175.69
C THR A 13 -53.68 -91.13 -176.68
N GLY A 14 -54.65 -91.67 -177.42
CA GLY A 14 -54.46 -92.69 -178.46
C GLY A 14 -54.47 -92.10 -179.89
N PRO A 15 -54.48 -92.97 -180.92
CA PRO A 15 -54.14 -92.59 -182.29
C PRO A 15 -55.23 -91.89 -183.13
N THR A 16 -56.48 -91.78 -182.66
CA THR A 16 -57.53 -90.94 -183.31
C THR A 16 -57.80 -89.68 -182.48
N PRO A 17 -58.24 -88.56 -183.11
CA PRO A 17 -58.78 -87.44 -182.35
C PRO A 17 -59.94 -87.95 -181.48
N HIS A 18 -59.84 -87.78 -180.16
CA HIS A 18 -60.77 -88.22 -179.09
C HIS A 18 -60.51 -89.56 -178.40
N SER A 19 -59.39 -90.24 -178.65
CA SER A 19 -59.04 -91.41 -177.84
C SER A 19 -58.19 -90.99 -176.63
N VAL A 20 -58.70 -91.17 -175.40
CA VAL A 20 -57.94 -91.00 -174.13
C VAL A 20 -58.30 -92.10 -173.12
N ALA A 21 -57.29 -92.68 -172.46
CA ALA A 21 -57.40 -93.71 -171.41
C ALA A 21 -56.76 -93.27 -170.08
N ILE A 22 -57.25 -93.80 -168.94
CA ILE A 22 -56.84 -93.43 -167.56
C ILE A 22 -56.47 -94.64 -166.68
N ARG A 23 -55.33 -94.56 -165.96
CA ARG A 23 -54.76 -95.66 -165.13
C ARG A 23 -55.32 -95.71 -163.69
N ALA A 24 -55.67 -96.88 -163.14
CA ALA A 24 -56.25 -97.09 -161.78
C ALA A 24 -55.24 -97.00 -160.59
N LYS A 25 -55.72 -96.84 -159.32
CA LYS A 25 -54.88 -96.66 -158.09
C LYS A 25 -54.70 -97.97 -157.29
N PRO A 26 -53.55 -98.21 -156.64
CA PRO A 26 -53.36 -99.32 -155.69
C PRO A 26 -53.80 -98.97 -154.24
N THR A 27 -54.20 -99.98 -153.46
CA THR A 27 -54.65 -99.89 -152.06
C THR A 27 -53.49 -100.07 -151.05
N SER A 28 -53.58 -99.40 -149.89
CA SER A 28 -52.57 -99.43 -148.81
C SER A 28 -52.72 -100.66 -147.90
N LYS A 29 -51.59 -101.24 -147.45
CA LYS A 29 -51.51 -102.47 -146.64
C LYS A 29 -51.47 -102.26 -145.12
N ARG A 30 -51.50 -101.01 -144.62
CA ARG A 30 -51.45 -100.73 -143.17
C ARG A 30 -52.86 -100.45 -142.62
N PRO A 31 -53.28 -101.09 -141.52
CA PRO A 31 -54.59 -100.85 -140.93
C PRO A 31 -54.78 -99.39 -140.53
N VAL A 32 -56.01 -98.91 -140.66
CA VAL A 32 -56.42 -97.52 -140.38
C VAL A 32 -56.08 -97.08 -138.94
N GLU A 33 -55.88 -98.01 -138.01
CA GLU A 33 -55.77 -97.72 -136.57
C GLU A 33 -54.34 -97.62 -135.99
N HIS A 34 -53.27 -97.85 -136.78
CA HIS A 34 -51.90 -97.91 -136.24
C HIS A 34 -51.47 -96.64 -135.48
N LEU A 35 -51.89 -95.45 -135.94
CA LEU A 35 -51.51 -94.19 -135.29
C LEU A 35 -52.15 -94.03 -133.90
N ILE A 36 -53.38 -94.52 -133.75
CA ILE A 36 -54.18 -94.43 -132.52
C ILE A 36 -53.58 -95.31 -131.42
N LEU A 37 -53.07 -96.49 -131.79
CA LEU A 37 -52.42 -97.40 -130.85
C LEU A 37 -51.08 -96.86 -130.33
N GLU A 38 -50.29 -96.21 -131.19
CA GLU A 38 -49.02 -95.57 -130.80
C GLU A 38 -49.22 -94.39 -129.84
N THR A 39 -50.23 -93.54 -130.05
CA THR A 39 -50.53 -92.44 -129.11
C THR A 39 -50.99 -92.97 -127.76
N ARG A 40 -51.88 -93.98 -127.73
CA ARG A 40 -52.31 -94.62 -126.47
C ARG A 40 -51.12 -95.15 -125.66
N ARG A 41 -50.16 -95.82 -126.31
CA ARG A 41 -48.96 -96.33 -125.64
C ARG A 41 -48.11 -95.21 -125.01
N LYS A 42 -47.99 -94.05 -125.67
CA LYS A 42 -47.26 -92.90 -125.12
C LYS A 42 -48.00 -92.25 -123.95
N ASP A 43 -49.32 -92.14 -124.04
CA ASP A 43 -50.15 -91.60 -122.97
C ASP A 43 -50.10 -92.50 -121.73
N GLU A 44 -50.17 -93.83 -121.89
CA GLU A 44 -50.01 -94.79 -120.80
C GLU A 44 -48.67 -94.65 -120.06
N LEU A 45 -47.56 -94.53 -120.79
CA LEU A 45 -46.24 -94.33 -120.18
C LEU A 45 -46.14 -93.00 -119.41
N ARG A 46 -46.78 -91.95 -119.93
CA ARG A 46 -46.81 -90.64 -119.26
C ARG A 46 -47.64 -90.70 -117.98
N GLU A 47 -48.78 -91.39 -118.01
CA GLU A 47 -49.61 -91.59 -116.82
C GLU A 47 -48.87 -92.39 -115.74
N GLN A 48 -48.12 -93.44 -116.12
CA GLN A 48 -47.28 -94.20 -115.20
C GLN A 48 -46.21 -93.31 -114.53
N ALA A 49 -45.47 -92.50 -115.29
CA ALA A 49 -44.47 -91.59 -114.72
C ALA A 49 -45.08 -90.54 -113.78
N ILE A 50 -46.27 -90.02 -114.10
CA ILE A 50 -46.99 -89.10 -113.22
C ILE A 50 -47.41 -89.80 -111.93
N ALA A 51 -47.88 -91.04 -112.00
CA ALA A 51 -48.26 -91.83 -110.84
C ALA A 51 -47.06 -92.08 -109.91
N GLU A 52 -45.90 -92.46 -110.45
CA GLU A 52 -44.66 -92.65 -109.67
C GLU A 52 -44.20 -91.33 -109.00
N THR A 53 -44.22 -90.22 -109.74
CA THR A 53 -43.83 -88.91 -109.18
C THR A 53 -44.76 -88.47 -108.04
N LYS A 54 -46.08 -88.72 -108.19
CA LYS A 54 -47.07 -88.46 -107.14
C LYS A 54 -46.81 -89.33 -105.91
N TYR A 55 -46.50 -90.61 -106.11
CA TYR A 55 -46.17 -91.53 -105.03
C TYR A 55 -44.92 -91.06 -104.27
N GLN A 56 -43.86 -90.69 -104.99
CA GLN A 56 -42.61 -90.25 -104.36
C GLN A 56 -42.79 -88.95 -103.57
N LYS A 57 -43.53 -87.97 -104.09
CA LYS A 57 -43.90 -86.75 -103.34
C LYS A 57 -44.69 -87.06 -102.06
N SER A 58 -45.56 -88.07 -102.10
CA SER A 58 -46.29 -88.51 -100.90
C SER A 58 -45.35 -89.12 -99.86
N CYS A 59 -44.34 -89.88 -100.29
CA CYS A 59 -43.32 -90.45 -99.41
C CYS A 59 -42.41 -89.37 -98.80
N ASP A 60 -42.01 -88.37 -99.57
CA ASP A 60 -41.19 -87.24 -99.09
C ASP A 60 -41.95 -86.43 -98.05
N LEU A 61 -43.22 -86.09 -98.31
CA LEU A 61 -44.07 -85.38 -97.35
C LEU A 61 -44.20 -86.15 -96.02
N LYS A 62 -44.37 -87.48 -96.10
CA LYS A 62 -44.42 -88.33 -94.91
C LYS A 62 -43.11 -88.27 -94.12
N SER A 63 -41.97 -88.33 -94.81
CA SER A 63 -40.64 -88.28 -94.19
C SER A 63 -40.35 -86.92 -93.54
N GLU A 64 -40.76 -85.81 -94.16
CA GLU A 64 -40.64 -84.46 -93.59
C GLU A 64 -41.52 -84.29 -92.35
N TRP A 65 -42.76 -84.81 -92.41
CA TRP A 65 -43.67 -84.81 -91.27
C TRP A 65 -43.11 -85.60 -90.08
N GLU A 66 -42.52 -86.78 -90.31
CA GLU A 66 -41.87 -87.59 -89.26
C GLU A 66 -40.71 -86.80 -88.63
N LYS A 67 -39.81 -86.20 -89.43
CA LYS A 67 -38.69 -85.38 -88.92
C LYS A 67 -39.16 -84.17 -88.12
N ALA A 68 -40.19 -83.46 -88.59
CA ALA A 68 -40.74 -82.30 -87.90
C ALA A 68 -41.40 -82.70 -86.57
N THR A 69 -42.10 -83.84 -86.57
CA THR A 69 -42.76 -84.39 -85.37
C THR A 69 -41.72 -84.83 -84.35
N ASP A 70 -40.67 -85.54 -84.75
CA ASP A 70 -39.56 -85.94 -83.88
C ASP A 70 -38.85 -84.75 -83.25
N LYS A 71 -38.60 -83.70 -84.04
CA LYS A 71 -38.02 -82.44 -83.52
C LYS A 71 -38.92 -81.82 -82.47
N ARG A 72 -40.25 -81.79 -82.72
CA ARG A 72 -41.24 -81.28 -81.76
C ARG A 72 -41.31 -82.10 -80.48
N ILE A 73 -41.24 -83.44 -80.58
CA ILE A 73 -41.21 -84.35 -79.43
C ILE A 73 -39.95 -84.11 -78.59
N LYS A 74 -38.78 -83.94 -79.21
CA LYS A 74 -37.52 -83.62 -78.52
C LYS A 74 -37.60 -82.27 -77.80
N SER A 75 -38.07 -81.22 -78.48
CA SER A 75 -38.26 -79.89 -77.86
C SER A 75 -39.24 -79.92 -76.69
N ASN A 76 -40.37 -80.61 -76.80
CA ASN A 76 -41.33 -80.76 -75.70
C ASN A 76 -40.74 -81.54 -74.52
N THR A 77 -39.93 -82.56 -74.78
CA THR A 77 -39.23 -83.31 -73.72
C THR A 77 -38.24 -82.41 -72.98
N ILE A 78 -37.49 -81.56 -73.69
CA ILE A 78 -36.57 -80.58 -73.09
C ILE A 78 -37.35 -79.55 -72.26
N ALA A 79 -38.44 -78.98 -72.80
CA ALA A 79 -39.27 -78.01 -72.11
C ALA A 79 -39.81 -78.56 -70.77
N ARG A 80 -40.36 -79.78 -70.78
CA ARG A 80 -40.82 -80.46 -69.54
C ARG A 80 -39.68 -80.68 -68.54
N ARG A 81 -38.47 -80.99 -69.01
CA ARG A 81 -37.31 -81.18 -68.13
C ARG A 81 -36.86 -79.87 -67.49
N VAL A 82 -36.84 -78.77 -68.26
CA VAL A 82 -36.54 -77.43 -67.75
C VAL A 82 -37.58 -77.00 -66.73
N GLU A 83 -38.86 -77.19 -67.02
CA GLU A 83 -39.96 -76.86 -66.11
C GLU A 83 -39.85 -77.62 -64.78
N LYS A 84 -39.52 -78.92 -64.81
CA LYS A 84 -39.23 -79.69 -63.59
C LYS A 84 -38.05 -79.14 -62.78
N LEU A 85 -36.99 -78.68 -63.44
CA LEU A 85 -35.84 -78.07 -62.75
C LEU A 85 -36.21 -76.71 -62.15
N MET A 86 -37.01 -75.91 -62.85
CA MET A 86 -37.50 -74.63 -62.32
C MET A 86 -38.41 -74.85 -61.11
N GLN A 87 -39.34 -75.81 -61.17
CA GLN A 87 -40.18 -76.20 -60.03
C GLN A 87 -39.33 -76.67 -58.83
N ARG A 88 -38.29 -77.47 -59.07
CA ARG A 88 -37.35 -77.83 -58.00
C ARG A 88 -36.65 -76.60 -57.40
N GLY A 89 -36.30 -75.63 -58.23
CA GLY A 89 -35.73 -74.36 -57.78
C GLY A 89 -36.70 -73.53 -56.93
N THR A 90 -37.98 -73.47 -57.31
CA THR A 90 -39.01 -72.75 -56.54
C THR A 90 -39.23 -73.41 -55.18
N PHE A 91 -39.34 -74.74 -55.12
CA PHE A 91 -39.46 -75.47 -53.84
C PHE A 91 -38.26 -75.20 -52.93
N SER A 92 -37.03 -75.23 -53.47
CA SER A 92 -35.83 -74.93 -52.68
C SER A 92 -35.79 -73.48 -52.17
N LEU A 93 -36.37 -72.52 -52.90
CA LEU A 93 -36.46 -71.12 -52.46
C LEU A 93 -37.55 -70.95 -51.39
N GLU A 94 -38.68 -71.63 -51.54
CA GLU A 94 -39.76 -71.67 -50.56
C GLU A 94 -39.27 -72.27 -49.24
N ASP A 95 -38.57 -73.42 -49.27
CA ASP A 95 -37.95 -74.04 -48.09
C ASP A 95 -36.96 -73.11 -47.37
N ARG A 96 -36.27 -72.24 -48.12
CA ARG A 96 -35.34 -71.27 -47.52
C ARG A 96 -36.09 -70.09 -46.91
N ARG A 97 -37.19 -69.64 -47.52
CA ARG A 97 -38.05 -68.58 -46.99
C ARG A 97 -38.76 -69.02 -45.72
N GLU A 98 -39.26 -70.25 -45.68
CA GLU A 98 -39.89 -70.84 -44.49
C GLU A 98 -38.91 -70.86 -43.32
N ARG A 99 -37.69 -71.38 -43.53
CA ARG A 99 -36.63 -71.39 -42.50
C ARG A 99 -36.23 -70.01 -42.01
N LEU A 100 -36.16 -69.02 -42.89
CA LEU A 100 -35.86 -67.64 -42.49
C LEU A 100 -37.00 -67.05 -41.65
N LYS A 101 -38.24 -67.31 -42.04
CA LYS A 101 -39.42 -66.87 -41.29
C LYS A 101 -39.44 -67.48 -39.89
N GLU A 102 -39.17 -68.78 -39.76
CA GLU A 102 -39.07 -69.46 -38.47
C GLU A 102 -37.99 -68.84 -37.57
N MET A 103 -36.81 -68.52 -38.13
CA MET A 103 -35.72 -67.88 -37.39
C MET A 103 -36.12 -66.49 -36.89
N LEU A 104 -36.71 -65.66 -37.77
CA LEU A 104 -37.16 -64.32 -37.39
C LEU A 104 -38.26 -64.35 -36.33
N LEU A 105 -39.22 -65.28 -36.44
CA LEU A 105 -40.26 -65.45 -35.43
C LEU A 105 -39.69 -65.89 -34.08
N ALA A 106 -38.67 -66.77 -34.08
CA ALA A 106 -38.00 -67.18 -32.86
C ALA A 106 -37.25 -66.00 -32.20
N GLU A 107 -36.57 -65.16 -32.99
CA GLU A 107 -35.92 -63.95 -32.49
C GLU A 107 -36.94 -62.95 -31.93
N GLU A 108 -38.05 -62.70 -32.65
CA GLU A 108 -39.13 -61.82 -32.16
C GLU A 108 -39.71 -62.34 -30.82
N GLN A 109 -39.97 -63.64 -30.71
CA GLN A 109 -40.43 -64.24 -29.46
C GLN A 109 -39.42 -64.07 -28.33
N GLN A 110 -38.12 -64.29 -28.58
CA GLN A 110 -37.08 -64.09 -27.57
C GLN A 110 -37.03 -62.64 -27.08
N TYR A 111 -37.15 -61.66 -27.98
CA TYR A 111 -37.17 -60.25 -27.57
C TYR A 111 -38.42 -59.91 -26.75
N ILE A 112 -39.57 -60.48 -27.07
CA ILE A 112 -40.79 -60.31 -26.27
C ILE A 112 -40.59 -60.89 -24.87
N GLU A 113 -40.07 -62.12 -24.76
CA GLU A 113 -39.76 -62.75 -23.48
C GLU A 113 -38.74 -61.95 -22.65
N GLU A 114 -37.69 -61.41 -23.28
CA GLU A 114 -36.73 -60.55 -22.60
C GLU A 114 -37.33 -59.23 -22.10
N MET A 115 -38.24 -58.63 -22.88
CA MET A 115 -38.92 -57.40 -22.48
C MET A 115 -39.86 -57.66 -21.31
N GLU A 116 -40.65 -58.72 -21.36
CA GLU A 116 -41.53 -59.15 -20.26
C GLU A 116 -40.75 -59.50 -18.99
N ALA A 117 -39.57 -60.13 -19.12
CA ALA A 117 -38.71 -60.45 -17.98
C ALA A 117 -38.01 -59.22 -17.37
N LYS A 118 -37.76 -58.17 -18.16
CA LYS A 118 -37.17 -56.90 -17.69
C LYS A 118 -38.20 -55.97 -17.05
N GLU A 119 -39.49 -56.16 -17.34
CA GLU A 119 -40.56 -55.41 -16.70
C GLU A 119 -40.76 -55.91 -15.26
N GLU A 120 -40.37 -55.07 -14.30
CA GLU A 120 -40.60 -55.34 -12.89
C GLU A 120 -42.10 -55.54 -12.64
N THR A 121 -42.45 -56.71 -12.09
CA THR A 121 -43.85 -56.98 -11.76
C THR A 121 -44.33 -56.00 -10.69
N THR A 122 -45.63 -55.71 -10.69
CA THR A 122 -46.24 -54.82 -9.69
C THR A 122 -45.98 -55.32 -8.25
N LEU A 123 -45.88 -56.64 -8.06
CA LEU A 123 -45.56 -57.29 -6.79
C LEU A 123 -44.11 -57.04 -6.35
N GLU A 124 -43.14 -57.12 -7.26
CA GLU A 124 -41.74 -56.80 -6.98
C GLU A 124 -41.54 -55.33 -6.65
N ARG A 125 -42.22 -54.44 -7.38
CA ARG A 125 -42.22 -53.00 -7.09
C ARG A 125 -42.78 -52.71 -5.70
N GLN A 126 -43.90 -53.35 -5.35
CA GLN A 126 -44.48 -53.25 -4.02
C GLN A 126 -43.57 -53.86 -2.93
N ALA A 127 -42.86 -54.95 -3.22
CA ALA A 127 -41.87 -55.53 -2.30
C ALA A 127 -40.70 -54.56 -2.06
N LYS A 128 -40.12 -53.97 -3.10
CA LYS A 128 -39.07 -52.93 -2.97
C LYS A 128 -39.55 -51.72 -2.19
N MET A 129 -40.79 -51.26 -2.41
CA MET A 129 -41.38 -50.16 -1.64
C MET A 129 -41.57 -50.53 -0.16
N ARG A 130 -42.00 -51.77 0.15
CA ARG A 130 -42.12 -52.28 1.52
C ARG A 130 -40.77 -52.38 2.21
N GLU A 131 -39.75 -52.92 1.54
CA GLU A 131 -38.39 -53.01 2.09
C GLU A 131 -37.78 -51.62 2.32
N ARG A 132 -37.96 -50.69 1.39
CA ARG A 132 -37.55 -49.30 1.57
C ARG A 132 -38.27 -48.63 2.75
N ALA A 133 -39.58 -48.87 2.91
CA ALA A 133 -40.33 -48.35 4.03
C ALA A 133 -39.88 -48.95 5.37
N LYS A 134 -39.60 -50.26 5.43
CA LYS A 134 -39.01 -50.92 6.60
C LYS A 134 -37.65 -50.32 6.95
N PHE A 135 -36.76 -50.18 5.96
CA PHE A 135 -35.44 -49.59 6.16
C PHE A 135 -35.53 -48.15 6.70
N LEU A 136 -36.42 -47.32 6.14
CA LEU A 136 -36.62 -45.96 6.63
C LEU A 136 -37.18 -45.93 8.06
N LYS A 137 -38.09 -46.85 8.39
CA LYS A 137 -38.62 -46.99 9.76
C LYS A 137 -37.52 -47.42 10.72
N GLU A 138 -36.70 -48.39 10.35
CA GLU A 138 -35.58 -48.87 11.17
C GLU A 138 -34.52 -47.78 11.37
N LYS A 139 -34.17 -47.02 10.32
CA LYS A 139 -33.25 -45.90 10.43
C LYS A 139 -33.76 -44.82 11.38
N ARG A 140 -35.04 -44.43 11.27
CA ARG A 140 -35.66 -43.46 12.19
C ARG A 140 -35.67 -43.98 13.62
N GLU A 141 -35.91 -45.27 13.81
CA GLU A 141 -35.88 -45.90 15.14
C GLU A 141 -34.47 -45.91 15.72
N GLN A 142 -33.45 -46.23 14.92
CA GLN A 142 -32.05 -46.15 15.35
C GLN A 142 -31.64 -44.72 15.72
N GLU A 143 -32.04 -43.72 14.94
CA GLU A 143 -31.81 -42.31 15.26
C GLU A 143 -32.49 -41.91 16.58
N ARG A 144 -33.73 -42.36 16.79
CA ARG A 144 -34.46 -42.15 18.04
C ARG A 144 -33.75 -42.80 19.23
N LEU A 145 -33.31 -44.04 19.10
CA LEU A 145 -32.61 -44.77 20.16
C LEU A 145 -31.29 -44.09 20.52
N LYS A 146 -30.49 -43.66 19.53
CA LYS A 146 -29.25 -42.89 19.76
C LYS A 146 -29.52 -41.60 20.54
N LEU A 147 -30.55 -40.86 20.16
CA LEU A 147 -30.93 -39.64 20.88
C LEU A 147 -31.34 -39.96 22.33
N VAL A 148 -32.09 -41.04 22.54
CA VAL A 148 -32.48 -41.48 23.88
C VAL A 148 -31.24 -41.84 24.70
N ASP A 149 -30.31 -42.60 24.15
CA ASP A 149 -29.06 -42.98 24.83
C ASP A 149 -28.22 -41.75 25.19
N GLU A 150 -28.05 -40.79 24.28
CA GLU A 150 -27.36 -39.52 24.56
C GLU A 150 -28.04 -38.74 25.69
N LYS A 151 -29.37 -38.71 25.72
CA LYS A 151 -30.13 -38.00 26.77
C LYS A 151 -30.05 -38.72 28.11
N LEU A 152 -30.05 -40.06 28.11
CA LEU A 152 -29.84 -40.87 29.30
C LEU A 152 -28.43 -40.67 29.86
N ASP A 153 -27.41 -40.63 29.00
CA ASP A 153 -26.02 -40.35 29.38
C ASP A 153 -25.85 -38.92 29.92
N GLN A 154 -26.45 -37.92 29.27
CA GLN A 154 -26.50 -36.54 29.79
C GLN A 154 -27.15 -36.49 31.18
N ARG A 155 -28.29 -37.16 31.36
CA ARG A 155 -28.96 -37.25 32.67
C ARG A 155 -28.08 -37.93 33.70
N TRP A 156 -27.40 -39.02 33.33
CA TRP A 156 -26.49 -39.73 34.21
C TRP A 156 -25.31 -38.84 34.62
N ARG A 157 -24.62 -38.17 33.67
CA ARG A 157 -23.53 -37.25 33.97
C ARG A 157 -23.94 -36.11 34.90
N ASN A 158 -25.11 -35.51 34.66
CA ASN A 158 -25.59 -34.39 35.48
C ASN A 158 -25.96 -34.82 36.90
N ASN A 159 -26.52 -36.03 37.06
CA ASN A 159 -26.97 -36.55 38.34
C ASN A 159 -25.91 -37.37 39.10
N CYS A 160 -24.81 -37.76 38.46
CA CYS A 160 -23.75 -38.54 39.07
C CYS A 160 -22.86 -37.66 39.97
N GLU A 161 -22.97 -37.84 41.29
CA GLU A 161 -22.19 -37.09 42.28
C GLU A 161 -20.69 -37.41 42.22
N GLU A 162 -20.34 -38.66 41.93
CA GLU A 162 -18.95 -39.11 41.79
C GLU A 162 -18.26 -38.41 40.60
N LEU A 163 -18.98 -38.22 39.50
CA LEU A 163 -18.48 -37.47 38.36
C LEU A 163 -18.32 -35.98 38.70
N ARG A 164 -19.28 -35.40 39.42
CA ARG A 164 -19.22 -33.98 39.81
C ARG A 164 -18.02 -33.70 40.73
N SER A 165 -17.81 -34.55 41.73
CA SER A 165 -16.68 -34.42 42.67
C SER A 165 -15.34 -34.59 41.97
N THR A 166 -15.19 -35.58 41.09
CA THR A 166 -13.95 -35.78 40.32
C THR A 166 -13.67 -34.64 39.33
N LEU A 167 -14.69 -34.12 38.63
CA LEU A 167 -14.54 -32.95 37.76
C LEU A 167 -14.16 -31.69 38.56
N SER A 168 -14.74 -31.50 39.75
CA SER A 168 -14.37 -30.40 40.64
C SER A 168 -12.92 -30.50 41.12
N GLN A 169 -12.43 -31.70 41.43
CA GLN A 169 -11.04 -31.93 41.81
C GLN A 169 -10.09 -31.65 40.64
N ARG A 170 -10.40 -32.13 39.43
CA ARG A 170 -9.60 -31.82 38.23
C ARG A 170 -9.53 -30.32 37.98
N HIS A 171 -10.67 -29.63 38.07
CA HIS A 171 -10.71 -28.19 37.90
C HIS A 171 -9.87 -27.47 38.97
N GLN A 172 -9.91 -27.95 40.22
CA GLN A 172 -9.08 -27.43 41.29
C GLN A 172 -7.58 -27.65 41.01
N ASP A 173 -7.19 -28.81 40.49
CA ASP A 173 -5.81 -29.10 40.10
C ASP A 173 -5.34 -28.18 38.95
N GLU A 174 -6.20 -27.95 37.95
CA GLU A 174 -5.93 -26.97 36.86
C GLU A 174 -5.68 -25.58 37.43
N VAL A 175 -6.55 -25.10 38.33
CA VAL A 175 -6.39 -23.80 38.99
C VAL A 175 -5.08 -23.74 39.80
N PHE A 176 -4.67 -24.84 40.45
CA PHE A 176 -3.39 -24.88 41.16
C PHE A 176 -2.18 -24.81 40.23
N VAL A 177 -2.23 -25.48 39.06
CA VAL A 177 -1.18 -25.39 38.05
C VAL A 177 -1.08 -23.95 37.52
N GLU A 178 -2.19 -23.34 37.14
CA GLU A 178 -2.23 -21.95 36.65
C GLU A 178 -1.72 -20.98 37.72
N ARG A 179 -2.13 -21.17 38.99
CA ARG A 179 -1.65 -20.34 40.10
C ARG A 179 -0.15 -20.49 40.31
N HIS A 180 0.40 -21.70 40.19
CA HIS A 180 1.84 -21.95 40.30
C HIS A 180 2.62 -21.22 39.21
N GLU A 181 2.13 -21.25 37.98
CA GLU A 181 2.72 -20.49 36.87
C GLU A 181 2.66 -18.98 37.12
N GLN A 182 1.54 -18.46 37.62
CA GLN A 182 1.42 -17.04 37.99
C GLN A 182 2.44 -16.65 39.07
N LEU A 183 2.66 -17.50 40.08
CA LEU A 183 3.65 -17.25 41.12
C LEU A 183 5.08 -17.23 40.55
N LYS A 184 5.43 -18.17 39.66
CA LYS A 184 6.72 -18.15 38.96
C LYS A 184 6.93 -16.86 38.17
N MET A 185 5.93 -16.46 37.38
CA MET A 185 5.98 -15.21 36.61
C MET A 185 6.16 -13.99 37.52
N LYS A 186 5.49 -13.97 38.67
CA LYS A 186 5.64 -12.91 39.68
C LYS A 186 7.03 -12.89 40.30
N GLU A 187 7.61 -14.05 40.60
CA GLU A 187 8.98 -14.17 41.12
C GLU A 187 10.01 -13.69 40.10
N GLU A 188 9.87 -14.07 38.83
CA GLU A 188 10.74 -13.60 37.75
C GLU A 188 10.65 -12.09 37.56
N LYS A 189 9.43 -11.52 37.61
CA LYS A 189 9.24 -10.07 37.55
C LYS A 189 9.94 -9.38 38.72
N LYS A 190 9.78 -9.91 39.93
CA LYS A 190 10.45 -9.36 41.13
C LYS A 190 11.97 -9.43 41.02
N LYS A 191 12.53 -10.50 40.44
CA LYS A 191 13.98 -10.60 40.19
C LYS A 191 14.46 -9.52 39.22
N LYS A 192 13.73 -9.29 38.12
CA LYS A 192 14.04 -8.21 37.17
C LYS A 192 13.94 -6.83 37.82
N GLU A 193 12.91 -6.58 38.63
CA GLU A 193 12.78 -5.33 39.40
C GLU A 193 13.98 -5.13 40.35
N LEU A 194 14.40 -6.17 41.07
CA LEU A 194 15.59 -6.10 41.93
C LEU A 194 16.89 -5.86 41.16
N GLU A 195 17.03 -6.42 39.96
CA GLU A 195 18.19 -6.16 39.09
C GLU A 195 18.23 -4.69 38.62
N VAL A 196 17.07 -4.15 38.25
CA VAL A 196 16.93 -2.74 37.87
C VAL A 196 17.21 -1.81 39.06
N ASP A 197 16.68 -2.12 40.24
CA ASP A 197 16.93 -1.34 41.45
C ASP A 197 18.41 -1.33 41.85
N LYS A 198 19.08 -2.49 41.73
CA LYS A 198 20.54 -2.58 41.95
C LYS A 198 21.30 -1.73 40.96
N PHE A 199 20.97 -1.82 39.68
CA PHE A 199 21.61 -1.01 38.64
C PHE A 199 21.50 0.49 38.93
N TYR A 200 20.31 0.96 39.34
CA TYR A 200 20.14 2.36 39.73
C TYR A 200 20.87 2.73 41.02
N ALA A 201 20.92 1.82 42.00
CA ALA A 201 21.69 2.04 43.23
C ALA A 201 23.19 2.18 42.94
N ASP A 202 23.74 1.36 42.04
CA ASP A 202 25.14 1.43 41.62
C ASP A 202 25.42 2.76 40.90
N LEU A 203 24.56 3.17 39.96
CA LEU A 203 24.68 4.45 39.27
C LEU A 203 24.61 5.64 40.24
N TRP A 204 23.74 5.56 41.26
CA TRP A 204 23.63 6.59 42.27
C TRP A 204 24.87 6.64 43.17
N ALA A 205 25.43 5.49 43.54
CA ALA A 205 26.67 5.42 44.28
C ALA A 205 27.84 6.05 43.49
N GLU A 206 27.93 5.78 42.18
CA GLU A 206 28.91 6.42 41.29
C GLU A 206 28.74 7.95 41.23
N ASP A 207 27.52 8.45 41.10
CA ASP A 207 27.24 9.89 41.10
C ASP A 207 27.62 10.56 42.43
N ILE A 208 27.36 9.91 43.56
CA ILE A 208 27.80 10.38 44.88
C ILE A 208 29.32 10.45 44.95
N GLN A 209 30.03 9.42 44.46
CA GLN A 209 31.50 9.41 44.42
C GLN A 209 32.05 10.56 43.57
N ILE A 210 31.48 10.80 42.38
CA ILE A 210 31.90 11.90 41.51
C ILE A 210 31.68 13.26 42.18
N LYS A 211 30.53 13.46 42.83
CA LYS A 211 30.23 14.70 43.57
C LYS A 211 31.19 14.90 44.74
N SER A 212 31.44 13.85 45.52
CA SER A 212 32.42 13.88 46.62
C SER A 212 33.82 14.22 46.12
N MET A 213 34.28 13.61 45.03
CA MET A 213 35.57 13.93 44.41
C MET A 213 35.64 15.38 43.91
N ARG A 214 34.56 15.91 43.35
CA ARG A 214 34.47 17.31 42.93
C ARG A 214 34.50 18.27 44.12
N GLU A 215 33.80 17.95 45.20
CA GLU A 215 33.87 18.72 46.45
C GLU A 215 35.28 18.70 47.04
N GLU A 216 35.95 17.55 47.06
CA GLU A 216 37.35 17.46 47.49
C GLU A 216 38.28 18.31 46.61
N GLN A 217 38.11 18.27 45.29
CA GLN A 217 38.92 19.08 44.37
C GLN A 217 38.70 20.57 44.60
N THR A 218 37.44 21.02 44.69
CA THR A 218 37.12 22.43 44.93
C THR A 218 37.62 22.89 46.31
N ALA A 219 37.56 22.04 47.34
CA ALA A 219 38.15 22.30 48.65
C ALA A 219 39.68 22.42 48.57
N ARG A 220 40.37 21.52 47.85
CA ARG A 220 41.83 21.60 47.63
C ARG A 220 42.22 22.88 46.89
N GLU A 221 41.51 23.22 45.81
CA GLU A 221 41.73 24.47 45.08
C GLU A 221 41.50 25.70 45.95
N GLN A 222 40.49 25.67 46.83
CA GLN A 222 40.24 26.75 47.78
C GLN A 222 41.39 26.87 48.80
N ILE A 223 41.89 25.76 49.32
CA ILE A 223 43.04 25.74 50.25
C ILE A 223 44.28 26.31 49.56
N GLU A 224 44.58 25.90 48.34
CA GLU A 224 45.74 26.43 47.59
C GLU A 224 45.58 27.92 47.26
N ARG A 225 44.40 28.37 46.82
CA ARG A 225 44.12 29.82 46.63
C ARG A 225 44.29 30.62 47.92
N ASN A 226 43.80 30.10 49.04
CA ASN A 226 43.99 30.72 50.35
C ASN A 226 45.48 30.76 50.73
N ARG A 227 46.23 29.70 50.45
CA ARG A 227 47.67 29.61 50.71
C ARG A 227 48.47 30.59 49.86
N GLU A 228 48.13 30.75 48.59
CA GLU A 228 48.72 31.76 47.70
C GLU A 228 48.42 33.18 48.20
N THR A 229 47.16 33.44 48.57
CA THR A 229 46.76 34.74 49.14
C THR A 229 47.54 35.04 50.42
N LEU A 230 47.71 34.06 51.31
CA LEU A 230 48.52 34.20 52.52
C LEU A 230 49.99 34.50 52.22
N LYS A 231 50.60 33.85 51.22
CA LYS A 231 51.97 34.15 50.80
C LYS A 231 52.10 35.61 50.32
N VAL A 232 51.15 36.08 49.50
CA VAL A 232 51.13 37.47 49.04
C VAL A 232 50.99 38.44 50.22
N LEU A 233 50.08 38.16 51.16
CA LEU A 233 49.91 38.96 52.37
C LEU A 233 51.17 38.98 53.24
N GLN A 234 51.88 37.86 53.39
CA GLN A 234 53.15 37.82 54.12
C GLN A 234 54.22 38.69 53.45
N VAL A 235 54.32 38.68 52.12
CA VAL A 235 55.23 39.57 51.37
C VAL A 235 54.84 41.04 51.58
N GLN A 236 53.55 41.36 51.58
CA GLN A 236 53.07 42.72 51.83
C GLN A 236 53.38 43.19 53.27
N ILE A 237 53.18 42.32 54.27
CA ILE A 237 53.53 42.61 55.67
C ILE A 237 55.02 42.87 55.79
N ALA A 238 55.88 41.99 55.25
CA ALA A 238 57.33 42.18 55.28
C ALA A 238 57.77 43.46 54.54
N ALA A 239 57.11 43.82 53.43
CA ALA A 239 57.37 45.07 52.73
C ALA A 239 56.97 46.30 53.57
N CYS A 240 55.82 46.27 54.24
CA CYS A 240 55.37 47.32 55.15
C CYS A 240 56.28 47.44 56.39
N GLU A 241 56.72 46.32 56.97
CA GLU A 241 57.69 46.31 58.08
C GLU A 241 59.02 46.91 57.66
N LYS A 242 59.54 46.54 56.49
CA LYS A 242 60.76 47.12 55.93
C LYS A 242 60.61 48.64 55.68
N GLN A 243 59.48 49.08 55.14
CA GLN A 243 59.19 50.51 54.99
C GLN A 243 59.19 51.25 56.33
N ARG A 244 58.60 50.66 57.39
CA ARG A 244 58.66 51.23 58.74
C ARG A 244 60.08 51.32 59.29
N GLU A 245 60.88 50.26 59.14
CA GLU A 245 62.28 50.27 59.56
C GLU A 245 63.10 51.35 58.81
N ASP A 246 62.88 51.50 57.51
CA ASP A 246 63.56 52.52 56.71
C ASP A 246 63.10 53.95 57.10
N GLU A 247 61.82 54.15 57.42
CA GLU A 247 61.31 55.40 57.99
C GLU A 247 61.89 55.71 59.37
N GLU A 248 62.04 54.72 60.25
CA GLU A 248 62.66 54.89 61.56
C GLU A 248 64.14 55.27 61.42
N LYS A 249 64.90 54.59 60.55
CA LYS A 249 66.29 54.95 60.25
C LYS A 249 66.40 56.36 59.67
N LEU A 250 65.47 56.76 58.79
CA LEU A 250 65.43 58.12 58.25
C LEU A 250 65.19 59.15 59.35
N LYS A 251 64.24 58.89 60.26
CA LYS A 251 63.99 59.76 61.43
C LYS A 251 65.20 59.84 62.36
N GLU A 252 65.91 58.74 62.59
CA GLU A 252 67.14 58.74 63.39
C GLU A 252 68.25 59.57 62.73
N MET A 253 68.41 59.44 61.41
CA MET A 253 69.35 60.26 60.64
C MET A 253 68.94 61.74 60.69
N GLU A 254 67.69 62.09 60.43
CA GLU A 254 67.17 63.46 60.54
C GLU A 254 67.40 64.04 61.95
N ALA A 255 67.19 63.25 63.01
CA ALA A 255 67.45 63.68 64.38
C ALA A 255 68.95 63.90 64.68
N GLN A 256 69.84 63.14 64.05
CA GLN A 256 71.30 63.36 64.13
C GLN A 256 71.69 64.64 63.39
N TRP A 257 71.21 64.84 62.17
CA TRP A 257 71.41 66.06 61.40
C TRP A 257 70.93 67.31 62.14
N LEU A 258 69.75 67.27 62.76
CA LEU A 258 69.24 68.38 63.56
C LEU A 258 70.10 68.69 64.80
N LYS A 259 70.70 67.66 65.43
CA LYS A 259 71.64 67.87 66.53
C LYS A 259 72.93 68.54 66.06
N GLU A 260 73.46 68.13 64.91
CA GLU A 260 74.65 68.74 64.31
C GLU A 260 74.39 70.20 63.88
N GLU A 261 73.24 70.47 63.24
CA GLU A 261 72.84 71.83 62.88
C GLU A 261 72.70 72.73 64.12
N ALA A 262 72.09 72.22 65.19
CA ALA A 262 71.95 72.96 66.45
C ALA A 262 73.31 73.25 67.13
N GLN A 263 74.28 72.33 67.04
CA GLN A 263 75.64 72.55 67.53
C GLN A 263 76.34 73.65 66.74
N LEU A 264 76.28 73.61 65.41
CA LEU A 264 76.86 74.65 64.54
C LEU A 264 76.24 76.02 64.82
N ARG A 265 74.90 76.11 64.94
CA ARG A 265 74.25 77.38 65.29
C ARG A 265 74.66 77.90 66.67
N ALA A 266 74.83 77.03 67.66
CA ALA A 266 75.30 77.44 68.98
C ALA A 266 76.75 77.96 68.95
N GLU A 267 77.60 77.41 68.07
CA GLU A 267 78.96 77.90 67.84
C GLU A 267 78.98 79.25 67.10
N GLU A 268 78.13 79.42 66.09
CA GLU A 268 77.94 80.69 65.38
C GLU A 268 77.41 81.80 66.32
N GLU A 269 76.44 81.48 67.17
CA GLU A 269 75.93 82.43 68.17
C GLU A 269 77.00 82.86 69.17
N LYS A 270 77.85 81.94 69.63
CA LYS A 270 79.00 82.27 70.50
C LYS A 270 79.98 83.20 69.79
N TRP A 271 80.32 82.91 68.53
CA TRP A 271 81.20 83.75 67.72
C TRP A 271 80.63 85.17 67.53
N LEU A 272 79.33 85.27 67.23
CA LEU A 272 78.64 86.54 67.05
C LEU A 272 78.59 87.37 68.35
N GLN A 273 78.40 86.72 69.50
CA GLN A 273 78.45 87.35 70.82
C GLN A 273 79.84 87.90 71.14
N GLU A 274 80.91 87.15 70.86
CA GLU A 274 82.29 87.59 71.02
C GLU A 274 82.64 88.77 70.11
N GLU A 275 82.19 88.74 68.86
CA GLU A 275 82.41 89.83 67.90
C GLU A 275 81.69 91.13 68.33
N LYS A 276 80.46 91.01 68.83
CA LYS A 276 79.69 92.13 69.40
C LYS A 276 80.40 92.76 70.59
N LEU A 277 80.93 91.94 71.51
CA LEU A 277 81.70 92.41 72.66
C LEU A 277 83.00 93.13 72.23
N ARG A 278 83.66 92.63 71.18
CA ARG A 278 84.87 93.25 70.60
C ARG A 278 84.57 94.64 70.03
N LYS A 279 83.48 94.77 69.27
CA LYS A 279 83.01 96.05 68.69
C LYS A 279 82.65 97.06 69.77
N GLN A 280 81.98 96.65 70.85
CA GLN A 280 81.68 97.52 72.01
C GLN A 280 82.94 98.04 72.71
N LYS A 281 83.95 97.17 72.93
CA LYS A 281 85.24 97.58 73.53
C LYS A 281 86.06 98.53 72.64
N ALA A 282 85.92 98.43 71.32
CA ALA A 282 86.58 99.35 70.39
C ALA A 282 85.91 100.74 70.39
N ALA A 283 84.57 100.79 70.42
CA ALA A 283 83.81 102.04 70.49
C ALA A 283 84.07 102.82 71.80
N LYS A 284 84.20 102.12 72.94
CA LYS A 284 84.55 102.74 74.23
C LYS A 284 85.94 103.40 74.20
N ARG A 285 86.94 102.70 73.64
CA ARG A 285 88.32 103.21 73.51
C ARG A 285 88.41 104.43 72.59
N SER A 286 87.68 104.43 71.48
CA SER A 286 87.60 105.59 70.57
C SER A 286 87.00 106.82 71.26
N ARG A 287 85.95 106.63 72.08
CA ARG A 287 85.29 107.74 72.82
C ARG A 287 86.17 108.36 73.91
N GLU A 288 87.00 107.58 74.58
CA GLU A 288 87.95 108.06 75.61
C GLU A 288 89.07 108.92 74.99
N VAL A 289 89.57 108.56 73.80
CA VAL A 289 90.59 109.33 73.06
C VAL A 289 90.06 110.69 72.62
N SER A 290 88.82 110.73 72.10
CA SER A 290 88.20 111.98 71.62
C SER A 290 87.94 113.01 72.74
N ILE A 291 87.66 112.55 73.97
CA ILE A 291 87.48 113.43 75.13
C ILE A 291 88.82 114.04 75.59
N ARG A 292 89.92 113.29 75.47
CA ARG A 292 91.27 113.73 75.85
C ARG A 292 91.81 114.82 74.91
N LEU A 293 91.63 114.63 73.60
CA LEU A 293 92.01 115.60 72.56
C LEU A 293 91.24 116.92 72.65
N LYS A 294 89.97 116.89 73.09
CA LYS A 294 89.14 118.10 73.18
C LYS A 294 89.57 119.05 74.32
N LYS A 295 90.03 118.51 75.44
CA LYS A 295 90.55 119.30 76.58
C LYS A 295 91.93 119.91 76.33
N GLU A 296 92.71 119.34 75.42
CA GLU A 296 94.07 119.81 75.08
C GLU A 296 94.05 120.95 74.04
N LYS A 297 93.01 121.03 73.21
CA LYS A 297 92.78 122.14 72.26
C LYS A 297 92.30 123.43 72.93
N GLU A 298 91.35 123.35 73.86
CA GLU A 298 90.78 124.53 74.55
C GLU A 298 91.83 125.31 75.39
N ALA A 299 92.94 124.68 75.77
CA ALA A 299 94.02 125.31 76.52
C ALA A 299 95.04 126.07 75.63
N LYS A 300 95.19 125.69 74.35
CA LYS A 300 96.10 126.34 73.39
C LYS A 300 95.45 127.50 72.64
N GLU A 301 94.15 127.41 72.36
CA GLU A 301 93.40 128.44 71.61
C GLU A 301 93.34 129.80 72.35
N LYS A 302 93.38 129.83 73.69
CA LYS A 302 93.42 131.08 74.48
C LYS A 302 94.76 131.84 74.47
N GLN A 303 95.86 131.24 74.01
CA GLN A 303 97.16 131.91 73.89
C GLN A 303 97.47 132.40 72.46
N GLU A 304 96.76 131.89 71.44
CA GLU A 304 97.02 132.19 70.02
C GLU A 304 96.07 133.26 69.42
N GLU A 305 94.90 133.51 70.04
CA GLU A 305 93.92 134.53 69.61
C GLU A 305 94.44 135.98 69.65
N LEU A 306 95.45 136.32 70.47
CA LEU A 306 96.01 137.67 70.55
C LEU A 306 97.08 137.99 69.48
N ALA A 307 97.51 137.02 68.68
CA ALA A 307 98.59 137.19 67.69
C ALA A 307 98.16 136.99 66.22
N LEU A 308 96.98 136.42 65.96
CA LEU A 308 96.49 136.07 64.62
C LEU A 308 95.55 137.11 63.98
N ASP A 309 95.01 138.06 64.75
CA ASP A 309 94.17 139.16 64.24
C ASP A 309 94.93 140.18 63.35
N MET A 310 96.25 140.06 63.23
CA MET A 310 97.07 141.02 62.48
C MET A 310 97.60 140.51 61.12
N LYS A 311 97.27 139.27 60.71
CA LYS A 311 97.83 138.64 59.48
C LYS A 311 96.82 138.07 58.47
N ILE A 312 95.52 138.13 58.74
CA ILE A 312 94.47 137.47 57.92
C ILE A 312 93.91 138.36 56.79
N LEU A 313 94.32 139.62 56.67
CA LEU A 313 93.76 140.56 55.68
C LEU A 313 94.46 140.61 54.31
N GLU A 314 95.50 139.81 54.05
CA GLU A 314 96.38 140.06 52.88
C GLU A 314 96.51 138.92 51.86
N LYS A 315 95.88 137.74 52.04
CA LYS A 315 96.32 136.58 51.24
C LYS A 315 95.29 135.53 50.77
N LEU A 316 94.02 135.87 50.56
CA LEU A 316 93.06 134.94 49.95
C LEU A 316 92.19 135.61 48.87
N LEU A 317 92.83 136.10 47.80
CA LEU A 317 92.15 136.66 46.63
C LEU A 317 92.66 136.12 45.28
N ASP A 318 93.47 135.04 45.21
CA ASP A 318 94.04 134.64 43.91
C ASP A 318 93.78 133.24 43.35
N ASP A 319 93.32 132.22 44.07
CA ASP A 319 93.26 130.87 43.48
C ASP A 319 91.85 130.28 43.33
N THR A 320 91.01 131.00 42.57
CA THR A 320 89.79 130.45 41.95
C THR A 320 89.79 130.64 40.44
N ARG A 321 90.45 129.75 39.68
CA ARG A 321 90.13 129.54 38.25
C ARG A 321 90.76 128.26 37.70
N ASN A 322 89.93 127.21 37.47
CA ASN A 322 89.98 126.24 36.35
C ASN A 322 89.74 124.74 36.71
N GLU A 323 88.56 124.35 37.23
CA GLU A 323 88.20 122.91 37.35
C GLU A 323 86.85 122.48 36.75
N VAL A 324 86.05 123.37 36.15
CA VAL A 324 84.66 123.01 35.78
C VAL A 324 84.51 122.35 34.38
N LYS A 325 85.56 122.21 33.57
CA LYS A 325 85.40 121.78 32.15
C LYS A 325 85.58 120.28 31.85
N GLU A 326 86.18 119.46 32.70
CA GLU A 326 86.48 118.05 32.36
C GLU A 326 85.38 117.02 32.71
N GLU A 327 84.42 117.34 33.58
CA GLU A 327 83.47 116.32 34.10
C GLU A 327 82.32 115.96 33.13
N THR A 328 82.10 116.74 32.06
CA THR A 328 80.90 116.64 31.21
C THR A 328 81.03 115.64 30.05
N GLN A 329 82.23 115.28 29.61
CA GLN A 329 82.43 114.35 28.47
C GLN A 329 82.31 112.86 28.85
N ARG A 330 82.80 112.42 30.02
CA ARG A 330 82.78 111.00 30.44
C ARG A 330 81.38 110.43 30.72
N LYS A 331 80.37 111.27 31.02
CA LYS A 331 78.99 110.82 31.30
C LYS A 331 78.19 110.44 30.04
N ARG A 332 78.64 110.83 28.84
CA ARG A 332 77.90 110.63 27.59
C ARG A 332 78.20 109.27 26.95
N GLU A 333 79.45 108.83 26.99
CA GLU A 333 79.91 107.57 26.39
C GLU A 333 79.35 106.33 27.13
N MET A 334 79.30 106.36 28.47
CA MET A 334 78.71 105.29 29.30
C MET A 334 77.21 105.05 29.07
N ARG A 335 76.47 106.05 28.54
CA ARG A 335 75.03 105.90 28.28
C ARG A 335 74.74 105.22 26.94
N GLU A 336 75.62 105.38 25.95
CA GLU A 336 75.45 104.78 24.62
C GLU A 336 75.77 103.28 24.62
N GLU A 337 76.77 102.85 25.40
CA GLU A 337 77.10 101.42 25.54
C GLU A 337 75.99 100.64 26.27
N ASN A 338 75.40 101.23 27.32
CA ASN A 338 74.34 100.59 28.10
C ASN A 338 73.04 100.42 27.27
N LEU A 339 72.77 101.35 26.34
CA LEU A 339 71.63 101.26 25.43
C LEU A 339 71.79 100.12 24.41
N ARG A 340 73.01 99.91 23.90
CA ARG A 340 73.33 98.81 22.95
C ARG A 340 73.22 97.43 23.60
N PHE A 341 73.65 97.29 24.85
CA PHE A 341 73.51 96.03 25.61
C PHE A 341 72.04 95.66 25.86
N MET A 342 71.21 96.64 26.20
CA MET A 342 69.75 96.43 26.37
C MET A 342 69.07 96.02 25.07
N GLN A 343 69.49 96.57 23.93
CA GLN A 343 68.98 96.19 22.61
C GLN A 343 69.38 94.75 22.22
N TYR A 344 70.61 94.33 22.54
CA TYR A 344 71.08 92.96 22.32
C TYR A 344 70.30 91.93 23.16
N CYS A 345 70.08 92.21 24.44
CA CYS A 345 69.26 91.37 25.33
C CYS A 345 67.79 91.27 24.88
N ALA A 346 67.23 92.36 24.34
CA ALA A 346 65.87 92.36 23.79
C ALA A 346 65.77 91.57 22.48
N MET A 347 66.82 91.57 21.65
CA MET A 347 66.88 90.78 20.42
C MET A 347 66.93 89.28 20.73
N ASN A 348 67.79 88.85 21.67
CA ASN A 348 67.88 87.44 22.08
C ASN A 348 66.56 86.92 22.69
N ARG A 349 65.86 87.71 23.51
CA ARG A 349 64.55 87.31 24.05
C ARG A 349 63.50 87.08 22.95
N LYS A 350 63.49 87.91 21.91
CA LYS A 350 62.59 87.71 20.77
C LYS A 350 62.94 86.45 19.98
N GLU A 351 64.23 86.16 19.83
CA GLU A 351 64.70 84.96 19.15
C GLU A 351 64.37 83.68 19.94
N ASP A 352 64.48 83.72 21.27
CA ASP A 352 64.07 82.63 22.15
C ASP A 352 62.55 82.41 22.11
N GLU A 353 61.74 83.49 22.13
CA GLU A 353 60.28 83.42 21.97
C GLU A 353 59.85 82.84 20.60
N GLU A 354 60.58 83.16 19.52
CA GLU A 354 60.32 82.58 18.20
C GLU A 354 60.69 81.09 18.15
N ARG A 355 61.78 80.68 18.81
CA ARG A 355 62.15 79.26 18.93
C ARG A 355 61.15 78.47 19.78
N GLU A 356 60.65 79.02 20.89
CA GLU A 356 59.61 78.40 21.70
C GLU A 356 58.30 78.22 20.92
N LYS A 357 57.88 79.23 20.13
CA LYS A 357 56.69 79.13 19.28
C LYS A 357 56.83 78.07 18.19
N GLU A 358 58.02 77.90 17.61
CA GLU A 358 58.27 76.85 16.62
C GLU A 358 58.23 75.45 17.27
N LEU A 359 58.78 75.30 18.48
CA LEU A 359 58.69 74.06 19.26
C LEU A 359 57.26 73.74 19.67
N GLU A 360 56.48 74.73 20.12
CA GLU A 360 55.05 74.56 20.41
C GLU A 360 54.26 74.16 19.16
N ARG A 361 54.60 74.70 17.97
CA ARG A 361 53.97 74.28 16.72
C ARG A 361 54.23 72.81 16.42
N ILE A 362 55.48 72.35 16.58
CA ILE A 362 55.87 70.94 16.34
C ILE A 362 55.17 70.01 17.34
N VAL A 363 55.12 70.37 18.63
CA VAL A 363 54.43 69.59 19.66
C VAL A 363 52.93 69.51 19.37
N ASN A 364 52.30 70.62 18.99
CA ASN A 364 50.88 70.65 18.62
C ASN A 364 50.60 69.80 17.38
N GLU A 365 51.47 69.82 16.36
CA GLU A 365 51.35 68.93 15.19
C GLU A 365 51.45 67.44 15.57
N GLU A 366 52.29 67.06 16.53
CA GLU A 366 52.38 65.69 17.03
C GLU A 366 51.15 65.28 17.86
N VAL A 367 50.64 66.18 18.69
CA VAL A 367 49.39 65.98 19.44
C VAL A 367 48.21 65.82 18.50
N GLU A 368 48.11 66.64 17.45
CA GLU A 368 47.07 66.50 16.43
C GLU A 368 47.17 65.18 15.66
N LYS A 369 48.39 64.73 15.31
CA LYS A 369 48.61 63.42 14.68
C LYS A 369 48.16 62.28 15.59
N LYS A 370 48.49 62.32 16.88
CA LYS A 370 48.03 61.33 17.87
C LYS A 370 46.52 61.37 18.04
N TRP A 371 45.92 62.55 18.15
CA TRP A 371 44.47 62.72 18.24
C TRP A 371 43.74 62.18 17.00
N ALA A 372 44.28 62.44 15.80
CA ALA A 372 43.75 61.90 14.56
C ALA A 372 43.85 60.36 14.48
N GLN A 373 44.92 59.76 15.03
CA GLN A 373 45.03 58.30 15.17
C GLN A 373 43.96 57.75 16.12
N THR A 374 43.75 58.39 17.28
CA THR A 374 42.72 57.99 18.25
C THR A 374 41.32 58.13 17.66
N ILE A 375 41.01 59.21 16.94
CA ILE A 375 39.73 59.38 16.22
C ILE A 375 39.53 58.29 15.17
N LYS A 376 40.57 57.93 14.41
CA LYS A 376 40.50 56.84 13.43
C LYS A 376 40.23 55.50 14.10
N GLN A 377 40.87 55.21 15.23
CA GLN A 377 40.61 53.99 16.01
C GLN A 377 39.17 53.97 16.53
N TYR A 378 38.68 55.07 17.11
CA TYR A 378 37.28 55.16 17.56
C TYR A 378 36.28 54.99 16.42
N LYS A 379 36.56 55.55 15.23
CA LYS A 379 35.72 55.32 14.04
C LYS A 379 35.70 53.85 13.64
N MET A 380 36.87 53.21 13.57
CA MET A 380 36.95 51.78 13.24
C MET A 380 36.22 50.90 14.26
N GLU A 381 36.35 51.22 15.55
CA GLU A 381 35.64 50.50 16.61
C GLU A 381 34.13 50.73 16.54
N ARG A 382 33.69 51.96 16.26
CA ARG A 382 32.27 52.28 16.07
C ARG A 382 31.70 51.55 14.87
N ASP A 383 32.40 51.53 13.75
CA ASP A 383 31.98 50.84 12.53
C ASP A 383 31.96 49.32 12.74
N ALA A 384 32.91 48.76 13.49
CA ALA A 384 32.92 47.35 13.87
C ALA A 384 31.75 46.98 14.78
N ARG A 385 31.46 47.81 15.80
CA ARG A 385 30.28 47.64 16.68
C ARG A 385 28.98 47.77 15.89
N GLN A 386 28.89 48.70 14.95
CA GLN A 386 27.73 48.89 14.10
C GLN A 386 27.51 47.70 13.14
N LYS A 387 28.59 47.15 12.56
CA LYS A 387 28.54 45.91 11.76
C LYS A 387 28.13 44.70 12.60
N LEU A 388 28.67 44.56 13.81
CA LEU A 388 28.29 43.48 14.72
C LEU A 388 26.81 43.58 15.09
N LEU A 389 26.33 44.77 15.44
CA LEU A 389 24.91 45.01 15.74
C LEU A 389 24.03 44.68 14.53
N ALA A 390 24.40 45.11 13.33
CA ALA A 390 23.67 44.79 12.10
C ALA A 390 23.61 43.27 11.85
N ASN A 391 24.70 42.54 12.08
CA ASN A 391 24.73 41.08 11.96
C ASN A 391 23.85 40.37 13.01
N VAL A 392 23.87 40.87 14.25
CA VAL A 392 23.00 40.34 15.32
C VAL A 392 21.53 40.59 15.00
N MET A 393 21.17 41.79 14.54
CA MET A 393 19.80 42.12 14.13
C MET A 393 19.35 41.27 12.95
N LYS A 394 20.19 41.11 11.92
CA LYS A 394 19.91 40.24 10.78
C LYS A 394 19.73 38.77 11.18
N SER A 395 20.54 38.27 12.12
CA SER A 395 20.40 36.91 12.65
C SER A 395 19.11 36.76 13.46
N ARG A 396 18.73 37.79 14.23
CA ARG A 396 17.47 37.82 14.99
C ARG A 396 16.26 37.84 14.06
N GLU A 397 16.29 38.63 12.98
CA GLU A 397 15.27 38.65 11.93
C GLU A 397 15.13 37.27 11.29
N GLN A 398 16.23 36.65 10.89
CA GLN A 398 16.22 35.29 10.33
C GLN A 398 15.64 34.25 11.30
N GLN A 399 15.97 34.33 12.58
CA GLN A 399 15.38 33.44 13.60
C GLN A 399 13.87 33.65 13.75
N ILE A 400 13.39 34.90 13.68
CA ILE A 400 11.97 35.21 13.74
C ILE A 400 11.25 34.70 12.49
N GLU A 401 11.84 34.90 11.31
CA GLU A 401 11.32 34.44 10.02
C GLU A 401 11.23 32.91 9.99
N GLU A 402 12.28 32.21 10.43
CA GLU A 402 12.30 30.75 10.49
C GLU A 402 11.26 30.23 11.47
N ARG A 403 11.14 30.85 12.65
CA ARG A 403 10.13 30.48 13.63
C ARG A 403 8.70 30.72 13.13
N LYS A 404 8.47 31.77 12.34
CA LYS A 404 7.20 31.99 11.63
C LYS A 404 6.94 30.92 10.58
N ARG A 405 7.91 30.56 9.74
CA ARG A 405 7.75 29.49 8.74
C ARG A 405 7.48 28.13 9.37
N ILE A 406 8.11 27.83 10.50
CA ILE A 406 7.82 26.60 11.26
C ILE A 406 6.38 26.63 11.78
N ALA A 407 5.95 27.74 12.38
CA ALA A 407 4.58 27.88 12.87
C ALA A 407 3.54 27.80 11.74
N GLU A 408 3.80 28.40 10.57
CA GLU A 408 2.93 28.29 9.39
C GLU A 408 2.83 26.84 8.89
N LYS A 409 3.96 26.11 8.82
CA LYS A 409 3.96 24.69 8.44
C LYS A 409 3.24 23.80 9.44
N GLU A 410 3.40 24.06 10.74
CA GLU A 410 2.66 23.36 11.79
C GLU A 410 1.16 23.62 11.66
N GLN A 411 0.76 24.86 11.40
CA GLN A 411 -0.63 25.23 11.20
C GLN A 411 -1.22 24.60 9.92
N GLU A 412 -0.47 24.55 8.81
CA GLU A 412 -0.87 23.83 7.59
C GLU A 412 -1.01 22.33 7.84
N ALA A 413 -0.10 21.73 8.62
CA ALA A 413 -0.18 20.32 9.00
C ALA A 413 -1.40 20.03 9.87
N GLU A 414 -1.71 20.88 10.86
CA GLU A 414 -2.92 20.76 11.68
C GLU A 414 -4.20 20.88 10.86
N ILE A 415 -4.25 21.79 9.88
CA ILE A 415 -5.38 21.92 8.96
C ILE A 415 -5.52 20.66 8.10
N ALA A 416 -4.42 20.14 7.55
CA ALA A 416 -4.43 18.92 6.75
C ALA A 416 -4.87 17.68 7.57
N GLU A 417 -4.41 17.56 8.82
CA GLU A 417 -4.85 16.49 9.73
C GLU A 417 -6.34 16.62 10.07
N ARG A 418 -6.82 17.85 10.32
CA ARG A 418 -8.23 18.11 10.55
C ARG A 418 -9.09 17.75 9.34
N ASP A 419 -8.68 18.12 8.14
CA ASP A 419 -9.40 17.83 6.91
C ASP A 419 -9.41 16.31 6.63
N ALA A 420 -8.29 15.62 6.88
CA ALA A 420 -8.21 14.16 6.78
C ALA A 420 -9.15 13.47 7.80
N LEU A 421 -9.21 13.98 9.03
CA LEU A 421 -10.14 13.48 10.05
C LEU A 421 -11.60 13.71 9.66
N LEU A 422 -11.94 14.88 9.12
CA LEU A 422 -13.28 15.18 8.64
C LEU A 422 -13.69 14.25 7.48
N ALA A 423 -12.81 14.04 6.51
CA ALA A 423 -13.04 13.11 5.41
C ALA A 423 -13.24 11.66 5.91
N ALA A 424 -12.45 11.22 6.89
CA ALA A 424 -12.62 9.90 7.51
C ALA A 424 -13.96 9.76 8.26
N ILE A 425 -14.41 10.82 8.95
CA ILE A 425 -15.71 10.85 9.62
C ILE A 425 -16.86 10.80 8.60
N GLU A 426 -16.74 11.51 7.48
CA GLU A 426 -17.76 11.50 6.41
C GLU A 426 -17.87 10.12 5.74
N GLU A 427 -16.75 9.49 5.42
CA GLU A 427 -16.74 8.12 4.88
C GLU A 427 -17.33 7.11 5.88
N HIS A 428 -16.98 7.22 7.17
CA HIS A 428 -17.57 6.37 8.20
C HIS A 428 -19.09 6.54 8.29
N LYS A 429 -19.59 7.78 8.29
CA LYS A 429 -21.04 8.06 8.27
C LYS A 429 -21.72 7.48 7.02
N ARG A 430 -21.06 7.56 5.85
CA ARG A 430 -21.58 7.00 4.60
C ARG A 430 -21.71 5.47 4.70
N LEU A 431 -20.67 4.79 5.20
CA LEU A 431 -20.65 3.35 5.41
C LEU A 431 -21.68 2.90 6.46
N GLU A 432 -21.84 3.65 7.54
CA GLU A 432 -22.87 3.38 8.54
C GLU A 432 -24.28 3.50 7.96
N ALA A 433 -24.55 4.54 7.18
CA ALA A 433 -25.84 4.72 6.51
C ALA A 433 -26.14 3.59 5.52
N GLU A 434 -25.16 3.18 4.71
CA GLU A 434 -25.30 2.05 3.78
C GLU A 434 -25.57 0.74 4.53
N ASN A 435 -24.86 0.49 5.64
CA ASN A 435 -25.08 -0.69 6.46
C ASN A 435 -26.46 -0.68 7.13
N GLN A 436 -26.92 0.47 7.62
CA GLN A 436 -28.27 0.63 8.16
C GLN A 436 -29.34 0.36 7.10
N GLU A 437 -29.17 0.85 5.87
CA GLU A 437 -30.08 0.51 4.77
C GLU A 437 -30.07 -0.98 4.44
N ARG A 438 -28.90 -1.63 4.42
CA ARG A 438 -28.82 -3.08 4.21
C ARG A 438 -29.57 -3.86 5.29
N ILE A 439 -29.43 -3.47 6.56
CA ILE A 439 -30.15 -4.08 7.68
C ILE A 439 -31.66 -3.85 7.51
N LYS A 440 -32.08 -2.61 7.21
CA LYS A 440 -33.49 -2.27 6.99
C LYS A 440 -34.08 -3.10 5.85
N ASN A 441 -33.39 -3.20 4.72
CA ASN A 441 -33.85 -4.00 3.57
C ASN A 441 -33.91 -5.49 3.90
N ARG A 442 -32.96 -6.02 4.66
CA ARG A 442 -32.99 -7.41 5.14
C ARG A 442 -34.18 -7.66 6.08
N ASN A 443 -34.46 -6.73 6.99
CA ASN A 443 -35.59 -6.82 7.90
C ASN A 443 -36.93 -6.74 7.16
N ILE A 444 -37.04 -5.85 6.17
CA ILE A 444 -38.23 -5.76 5.30
C ILE A 444 -38.42 -7.06 4.50
N GLY A 445 -37.34 -7.62 3.95
CA GLY A 445 -37.38 -8.91 3.25
C GLY A 445 -37.87 -10.03 4.18
N TYR A 446 -37.28 -10.12 5.38
CA TYR A 446 -37.68 -11.11 6.38
C TYR A 446 -39.14 -10.95 6.82
N GLN A 447 -39.61 -9.71 7.00
CA GLN A 447 -41.01 -9.44 7.31
C GLN A 447 -41.95 -9.92 6.20
N ARG A 448 -41.61 -9.64 4.94
CA ARG A 448 -42.40 -10.13 3.79
C ARG A 448 -42.44 -11.65 3.73
N ASP A 449 -41.32 -12.32 4.03
CA ASP A 449 -41.28 -13.79 4.06
C ASP A 449 -42.18 -14.36 5.16
N LEU A 450 -42.20 -13.74 6.35
CA LEU A 450 -43.12 -14.12 7.42
C LEU A 450 -44.58 -13.89 7.04
N ASP A 451 -44.91 -12.76 6.43
CA ASP A 451 -46.26 -12.46 5.97
C ASP A 451 -46.73 -13.49 4.92
N MET A 452 -45.85 -13.88 3.98
CA MET A 452 -46.14 -14.95 3.02
C MET A 452 -46.36 -16.30 3.69
N GLN A 453 -45.59 -16.65 4.73
CA GLN A 453 -45.78 -17.88 5.50
C GLN A 453 -47.12 -17.88 6.24
N ILE A 454 -47.50 -16.75 6.85
CA ILE A 454 -48.78 -16.57 7.54
C ILE A 454 -49.94 -16.73 6.54
N ASP A 455 -49.85 -16.09 5.37
CA ASP A 455 -50.88 -16.20 4.34
C ASP A 455 -50.99 -17.61 3.77
N TYR A 456 -49.86 -18.30 3.58
CA TYR A 456 -49.88 -19.71 3.18
C TYR A 456 -50.59 -20.58 4.23
N GLN A 457 -50.27 -20.44 5.51
CA GLN A 457 -50.93 -21.18 6.59
C GLN A 457 -52.43 -20.86 6.67
N ARG A 458 -52.82 -19.59 6.47
CA ARG A 458 -54.24 -19.21 6.40
C ARG A 458 -54.96 -19.90 5.26
N ARG A 459 -54.35 -19.97 4.06
CA ARG A 459 -54.93 -20.67 2.90
C ARG A 459 -55.04 -22.18 3.13
N VAL A 460 -54.05 -22.78 3.77
CA VAL A 460 -54.08 -24.22 4.12
C VAL A 460 -55.23 -24.48 5.10
N LYS A 461 -55.32 -23.72 6.20
CA LYS A 461 -56.42 -23.84 7.16
C LYS A 461 -57.79 -23.61 6.54
N ALA A 462 -57.92 -22.63 5.64
CA ALA A 462 -59.18 -22.40 4.94
C ALA A 462 -59.59 -23.59 4.06
N LYS A 463 -58.63 -24.23 3.39
CA LYS A 463 -58.88 -25.46 2.62
C LYS A 463 -59.22 -26.65 3.50
N GLU A 464 -58.54 -26.79 4.64
CA GLU A 464 -58.86 -27.83 5.64
C GLU A 464 -60.30 -27.68 6.14
N ILE A 465 -60.72 -26.46 6.48
CA ILE A 465 -62.11 -26.16 6.88
C ILE A 465 -63.10 -26.50 5.75
N GLU A 466 -62.78 -26.13 4.50
CA GLU A 466 -63.63 -26.45 3.34
C GLU A 466 -63.72 -27.97 3.07
N GLU A 467 -62.66 -28.72 3.33
CA GLU A 467 -62.65 -30.19 3.27
C GLU A 467 -63.49 -30.80 4.40
N GLU A 468 -63.32 -30.33 5.65
CA GLU A 468 -64.14 -30.74 6.79
C GLU A 468 -65.63 -30.46 6.55
N GLU A 469 -65.99 -29.30 5.98
CA GLU A 469 -67.37 -28.97 5.62
C GLU A 469 -67.93 -29.85 4.49
N ARG A 470 -67.08 -30.31 3.56
CA ARG A 470 -67.48 -31.28 2.53
C ARG A 470 -67.68 -32.66 3.11
N GLU A 471 -66.76 -33.13 3.95
CA GLU A 471 -66.88 -34.41 4.65
C GLU A 471 -68.10 -34.45 5.56
N PHE A 472 -68.37 -33.36 6.28
CA PHE A 472 -69.57 -33.22 7.11
C PHE A 472 -70.85 -33.29 6.28
N ARG A 473 -70.92 -32.59 5.13
CA ARG A 473 -72.07 -32.67 4.22
C ARG A 473 -72.27 -34.08 3.65
N MET A 474 -71.19 -34.73 3.20
CA MET A 474 -71.24 -36.13 2.75
C MET A 474 -71.68 -37.07 3.87
N GLY A 475 -71.26 -36.81 5.11
CA GLY A 475 -71.71 -37.53 6.30
C GLY A 475 -73.21 -37.36 6.57
N GLN A 476 -73.73 -36.13 6.47
CA GLN A 476 -75.17 -35.86 6.60
C GLN A 476 -75.99 -36.54 5.50
N GLU A 477 -75.51 -36.53 4.26
CA GLU A 477 -76.17 -37.21 3.14
C GLU A 477 -76.18 -38.73 3.36
N ALA A 478 -75.06 -39.33 3.78
CA ALA A 478 -74.98 -40.74 4.11
C ALA A 478 -75.88 -41.12 5.30
N GLU A 479 -75.97 -40.28 6.33
CA GLU A 479 -76.87 -40.47 7.45
C GLU A 479 -78.34 -40.36 7.02
N ALA A 480 -78.68 -39.39 6.16
CA ALA A 480 -80.02 -39.25 5.59
C ALA A 480 -80.40 -40.46 4.72
N GLU A 481 -79.47 -40.99 3.92
CA GLU A 481 -79.66 -42.23 3.16
C GLU A 481 -79.84 -43.44 4.08
N TYR A 482 -79.05 -43.53 5.16
CA TYR A 482 -79.19 -44.57 6.17
C TYR A 482 -80.57 -44.49 6.84
N GLN A 483 -81.02 -43.31 7.24
CA GLN A 483 -82.36 -43.10 7.80
C GLN A 483 -83.46 -43.40 6.78
N ARG A 484 -83.26 -43.10 5.48
CA ARG A 484 -84.19 -43.47 4.42
C ARG A 484 -84.28 -44.98 4.27
N LYS A 485 -83.15 -45.70 4.26
CA LYS A 485 -83.10 -47.17 4.24
C LYS A 485 -83.71 -47.78 5.51
N LEU A 486 -83.51 -47.16 6.66
CA LEU A 486 -84.11 -47.58 7.93
C LEU A 486 -85.64 -47.41 7.90
N LYS A 487 -86.14 -46.28 7.40
CA LYS A 487 -87.58 -46.06 7.17
C LYS A 487 -88.14 -47.06 6.17
N GLU A 488 -87.47 -47.29 5.05
CA GLU A 488 -87.89 -48.28 4.04
C GLU A 488 -87.93 -49.71 4.61
N ALA A 489 -86.96 -50.08 5.46
CA ALA A 489 -86.93 -51.36 6.15
C ALA A 489 -88.00 -51.49 7.25
N LEU A 490 -88.40 -50.37 7.88
CA LEU A 490 -89.51 -50.31 8.84
C LEU A 490 -90.88 -50.33 8.14
N ASP A 491 -91.00 -49.71 6.96
CA ASP A 491 -92.21 -49.67 6.13
C ASP A 491 -92.45 -50.99 5.37
N ARG A 492 -91.38 -51.75 5.08
CA ARG A 492 -91.42 -53.10 4.52
C ARG A 492 -90.64 -54.09 5.40
N PRO A 493 -91.20 -54.48 6.56
CA PRO A 493 -90.57 -55.48 7.41
C PRO A 493 -90.63 -56.86 6.74
N THR A 494 -89.54 -57.31 6.13
CA THR A 494 -89.38 -58.70 5.68
C THR A 494 -89.18 -59.60 6.90
N ILE A 495 -90.27 -60.24 7.35
CA ILE A 495 -90.25 -61.24 8.42
C ILE A 495 -89.87 -62.60 7.81
N ASP A 496 -88.57 -62.85 7.64
CA ASP A 496 -88.09 -64.11 7.06
C ASP A 496 -87.93 -65.24 8.10
N LYS A 497 -88.18 -64.95 9.38
CA LYS A 497 -88.19 -65.93 10.48
C LYS A 497 -89.35 -65.66 11.43
N VAL A 498 -90.45 -66.38 11.23
CA VAL A 498 -91.58 -66.40 12.17
C VAL A 498 -91.19 -67.27 13.37
N HIS A 499 -91.24 -66.70 14.57
CA HIS A 499 -90.99 -67.41 15.83
C HIS A 499 -92.05 -68.52 16.03
N PRO A 500 -91.68 -69.76 16.39
CA PRO A 500 -92.58 -70.93 16.39
C PRO A 500 -93.83 -70.81 17.30
N MET A 501 -93.84 -69.88 18.25
CA MET A 501 -95.01 -69.56 19.10
C MET A 501 -96.14 -68.81 18.37
N ARG A 502 -95.88 -68.20 17.19
CA ARG A 502 -96.92 -67.55 16.38
C ARG A 502 -97.66 -68.50 15.44
N ILE A 503 -97.14 -69.72 15.22
CA ILE A 503 -97.79 -70.75 14.38
C ILE A 503 -98.92 -71.47 15.14
N MET A 504 -98.87 -71.51 16.48
CA MET A 504 -99.94 -72.12 17.30
C MET A 504 -101.09 -71.17 17.70
N GLY A 505 -100.96 -69.86 17.44
CA GLY A 505 -101.94 -68.85 17.89
C GLY A 505 -103.11 -68.59 16.94
N THR A 506 -103.08 -69.10 15.70
CA THR A 506 -104.11 -68.81 14.68
C THR A 506 -105.21 -69.88 14.58
N ALA A 507 -105.07 -71.02 15.26
CA ALA A 507 -106.11 -72.07 15.30
C ALA A 507 -107.21 -71.85 16.38
N LEU A 508 -107.09 -70.81 17.23
CA LEU A 508 -107.98 -70.57 18.38
C LEU A 508 -108.81 -69.27 18.30
N ARG A 509 -108.83 -68.56 17.17
CA ARG A 509 -109.55 -67.28 17.00
C ARG A 509 -110.66 -67.30 15.94
N SER A 510 -111.30 -68.45 15.70
CA SER A 510 -112.49 -68.55 14.82
C SER A 510 -113.78 -69.01 15.53
N LYS A 511 -113.90 -68.80 16.85
CA LYS A 511 -115.18 -68.92 17.58
C LYS A 511 -115.26 -67.89 18.70
N SER A 512 -115.83 -66.72 18.40
CA SER A 512 -116.76 -65.95 19.26
C SER A 512 -116.79 -64.47 18.83
N ASN A 513 -117.95 -64.07 18.30
CA ASN A 513 -118.56 -62.73 18.16
C ASN A 513 -117.69 -61.53 17.79
#